data_AF-A0A934ZYW9-F1
#
_entry.id   AF-A0A934ZYW9-F1
#
_cell.length_a   1.000
_cell.length_b   1.000
_cell.length_c   1.000
_cell.angle_alpha   90.00
_cell.angle_beta   90.00
_cell.angle_gamma   90.00
#
_symmetry.space_group_name_H-M   'P 1'
#
loop_
_entity.id
_entity.type
_entity.pdbx_description
1 polymer ?
#
loop_
_entity_poly.entity_id
_entity_poly.type
_entity_poly.pdbx_seq_one_letter_code
_entity_poly.pdbx_strand_id
1 'polypeptide(L)'
;MASTFRNIDRTSFMRREAAVRAVQSGAKECLVRLAYAPNTPVPLDIHYEMSGRGERQRPEFFEHAAMVERYPAKLISARLGQGAHFWDRLLPWNGIKVEGRE
;
A
#
# COMPACT_ATOMS: atom_id res chain seq x y z
N MET A 1 -20.44 -10.47 9.25
CA MET A 1 -19.40 -9.69 9.96
C MET A 1 -18.22 -9.53 9.03
N ALA A 2 -17.87 -8.30 8.64
CA ALA A 2 -16.64 -8.06 7.87
C ALA A 2 -15.44 -8.35 8.79
N SER A 3 -14.55 -9.26 8.38
CA SER A 3 -13.30 -9.52 9.08
C SER A 3 -12.45 -8.25 9.00
N THR A 4 -12.31 -7.51 10.11
CA THR A 4 -11.39 -6.38 10.17
C THR A 4 -9.98 -6.91 10.40
N PHE A 5 -9.06 -6.60 9.50
CA PHE A 5 -7.67 -6.99 9.66
C PHE A 5 -6.96 -6.09 10.69
N ARG A 6 -6.48 -6.70 11.79
CA ARG A 6 -5.97 -5.99 12.99
C ARG A 6 -4.44 -5.87 13.07
N ASN A 7 -3.70 -6.62 12.27
CA ASN A 7 -2.24 -6.70 12.39
C ASN A 7 -1.59 -5.68 11.43
N ILE A 8 -0.58 -4.90 11.81
CA ILE A 8 0.00 -3.95 10.87
C ILE A 8 0.89 -4.62 9.79
N ASP A 9 1.33 -5.85 9.98
CA ASP A 9 2.28 -6.52 9.09
C ASP A 9 1.66 -6.95 7.75
N ARG A 10 0.34 -7.17 7.67
CA ARG A 10 -0.33 -7.32 6.36
C ARG A 10 -0.74 -6.00 5.73
N THR A 11 -0.31 -4.85 6.26
CA THR A 11 -0.45 -3.56 5.55
C THR A 11 0.53 -3.40 4.39
N SER A 12 1.32 -4.43 4.06
CA SER A 12 2.20 -4.45 2.89
C SER A 12 1.49 -4.02 1.59
N PHE A 13 0.17 -4.23 1.49
CA PHE A 13 -0.69 -3.74 0.41
C PHE A 13 -0.58 -2.24 0.18
N MET A 14 -0.74 -1.41 1.22
CA MET A 14 -0.77 0.05 1.06
C MET A 14 0.60 0.62 0.72
N ARG A 15 1.68 0.02 1.26
CA ARG A 15 3.06 0.38 0.90
C ARG A 15 3.33 0.06 -0.57
N ARG A 16 2.88 -1.11 -1.02
CA ARG A 16 3.00 -1.51 -2.42
C ARG A 16 2.25 -0.55 -3.33
N GLU A 17 1.00 -0.25 -3.01
CA GLU A 17 0.21 0.71 -3.77
C GLU A 17 0.90 2.08 -3.85
N ALA A 18 1.36 2.62 -2.72
CA ALA A 18 2.06 3.89 -2.68
C ALA A 18 3.33 3.89 -3.54
N ALA A 19 4.09 2.80 -3.54
CA ALA A 19 5.28 2.64 -4.39
C ALA A 19 4.91 2.56 -5.88
N VAL A 20 3.85 1.82 -6.24
CA VAL A 20 3.36 1.73 -7.62
C VAL A 20 2.90 3.10 -8.12
N ARG A 21 2.14 3.86 -7.32
CA ARG A 21 1.71 5.23 -7.66
C ARG A 21 2.89 6.18 -7.85
N ALA A 22 3.91 6.09 -6.98
CA ALA A 22 5.13 6.89 -7.10
C ALA A 22 5.89 6.60 -8.41
N VAL A 23 6.00 5.32 -8.79
CA VAL A 23 6.64 4.94 -10.06
C VAL A 23 5.81 5.41 -11.26
N GLN A 24 4.50 5.19 -11.25
CA GLN A 24 3.61 5.60 -12.33
C GLN A 24 3.55 7.12 -12.54
N SER A 25 3.76 7.90 -11.48
CA SER A 25 3.79 9.36 -11.56
C SER A 25 5.15 9.94 -11.96
N GLY A 26 6.22 9.13 -12.02
CA GLY A 26 7.50 9.54 -12.60
C GLY A 26 8.76 9.15 -11.83
N ALA A 27 8.67 8.40 -10.72
CA ALA A 27 9.85 7.78 -10.14
C ALA A 27 10.29 6.57 -11.00
N LYS A 28 11.60 6.40 -11.17
CA LYS A 28 12.17 5.17 -11.78
C LYS A 28 12.08 3.99 -10.82
N GLU A 29 12.35 4.26 -9.55
CA GLU A 29 12.34 3.29 -8.46
C GLU A 29 11.80 3.96 -7.21
N CYS A 30 11.09 3.20 -6.36
CA CYS A 30 10.53 3.70 -5.12
C CYS A 30 10.52 2.61 -4.04
N LEU A 31 11.01 2.99 -2.85
CA LEU A 31 10.88 2.24 -1.61
C LEU A 31 10.12 3.07 -0.59
N VAL A 32 9.11 2.45 0.03
CA VAL A 32 8.27 3.05 1.08
C VAL A 32 8.44 2.26 2.36
N ARG A 33 8.92 2.92 3.42
CA ARG A 33 9.04 2.37 4.77
C ARG A 33 8.03 3.06 5.67
N LEU A 34 7.31 2.28 6.48
CA LEU A 34 6.35 2.77 7.46
C LEU A 34 6.71 2.21 8.83
N ALA A 35 6.61 3.03 9.86
CA ALA A 35 6.76 2.63 11.25
C ALA A 35 5.48 2.89 12.02
N TYR A 36 5.01 1.92 12.81
CA TYR A 36 3.84 2.06 13.69
C TYR A 36 4.20 1.66 15.10
N ALA A 37 3.67 2.38 16.09
CA ALA A 37 3.60 1.88 17.46
C ALA A 37 2.41 0.91 17.59
N PRO A 38 2.49 -0.08 18.49
CA PRO A 38 1.34 -0.89 18.87
C PRO A 38 0.14 -0.01 19.27
N ASN A 39 -1.06 -0.41 18.86
CA ASN A 39 -2.33 0.29 19.12
C ASN A 39 -2.39 1.75 18.63
N THR A 40 -1.47 2.17 17.77
CA THR A 40 -1.51 3.49 17.13
C THR A 40 -2.05 3.33 15.71
N PRO A 41 -3.19 3.97 15.36
CA PRO A 41 -3.82 3.79 14.06
C PRO A 41 -3.11 4.55 12.93
N VAL A 42 -2.23 5.48 13.27
CA VAL A 42 -1.45 6.32 12.35
C VAL A 42 0.03 5.91 12.40
N PRO A 43 0.78 6.02 11.29
CA PRO A 43 2.22 5.76 11.31
C PRO A 43 2.96 6.82 12.13
N LEU A 44 3.97 6.38 12.87
CA LEU A 44 4.95 7.24 13.54
C LEU A 44 5.90 7.88 12.52
N ASP A 45 6.22 7.16 11.45
CA ASP A 45 7.08 7.63 10.36
C ASP A 45 6.66 7.05 9.01
N ILE A 46 6.79 7.88 7.98
CA ILE A 46 6.55 7.54 6.58
C ILE A 46 7.78 7.99 5.78
N HIS A 47 8.64 7.05 5.44
CA HIS A 47 9.87 7.33 4.72
C HIS A 47 9.78 6.86 3.26
N TYR A 48 10.16 7.76 2.36
CA TYR A 48 10.24 7.51 0.92
C TYR A 48 11.66 7.68 0.42
N GLU A 49 12.13 6.64 -0.25
CA GLU A 49 13.39 6.65 -1.01
C GLU A 49 13.03 6.45 -2.48
N MET A 50 13.37 7.42 -3.33
CA MET A 50 12.98 7.43 -4.74
C MET A 50 14.13 7.90 -5.63
N SER A 51 14.25 7.27 -6.80
CA SER A 51 15.03 7.81 -7.92
C SER A 51 14.08 8.49 -8.90
N GLY A 52 14.24 9.80 -9.15
CA GLY A 52 13.37 10.59 -10.03
C GLY A 52 12.28 11.40 -9.29
N ARG A 53 11.23 11.81 -10.00
CA ARG A 53 10.15 12.67 -9.47
C ARG A 53 8.82 11.92 -9.48
N GLY A 54 8.56 11.16 -8.41
CA GLY A 54 7.28 10.49 -8.15
C GLY A 54 6.47 11.20 -7.06
N GLU A 55 5.16 11.05 -7.12
CA GLU A 55 4.23 11.58 -6.13
C GLU A 55 4.24 10.74 -4.84
N ARG A 56 4.18 11.44 -3.70
CA ARG A 56 4.03 10.83 -2.38
C ARG A 56 2.56 10.85 -1.98
N GLN A 57 2.11 9.78 -1.35
CA GLN A 57 0.77 9.76 -0.77
C GLN A 57 0.78 10.56 0.53
N ARG A 58 -0.36 11.19 0.85
CA ARG A 58 -0.52 11.95 2.10
C ARG A 58 -0.58 11.00 3.30
N PRO A 59 -0.26 11.43 4.53
CA PRO A 59 -0.26 10.56 5.71
C PRO A 59 -1.60 9.83 5.95
N GLU A 60 -2.73 10.45 5.61
CA GLU A 60 -4.07 9.88 5.78
C GLU A 60 -4.26 8.61 4.91
N PHE A 61 -3.50 8.50 3.83
CA PHE A 61 -3.44 7.29 3.00
C PHE A 61 -2.87 6.09 3.78
N PHE A 62 -2.16 6.30 4.88
CA PHE A 62 -1.56 5.23 5.69
C PHE A 62 -2.30 4.98 7.00
N GLU A 63 -3.41 5.66 7.24
CA GLU A 63 -4.22 5.39 8.44
C GLU A 63 -4.86 4.01 8.37
N HIS A 64 -4.86 3.30 9.50
CA HIS A 64 -5.37 1.94 9.59
C HIS A 64 -6.85 1.84 9.19
N ALA A 65 -7.68 2.82 9.60
CA ALA A 65 -9.09 2.88 9.22
C ALA A 65 -9.27 3.01 7.70
N ALA A 66 -8.58 3.99 7.09
CA ALA A 66 -8.60 4.19 5.64
C ALA A 66 -8.07 2.96 4.87
N MET A 67 -7.09 2.25 5.43
CA MET A 67 -6.59 1.01 4.84
C MET A 67 -7.66 -0.10 4.88
N VAL A 68 -8.29 -0.34 6.03
CA VAL A 68 -9.32 -1.38 6.19
C VAL A 68 -10.49 -1.14 5.22
N GLU A 69 -10.85 0.12 5.00
CA GLU A 69 -11.89 0.50 4.05
C GLU A 69 -11.49 0.21 2.59
N ARG A 70 -10.26 0.56 2.19
CA ARG A 70 -9.78 0.37 0.81
C ARG A 70 -9.52 -1.08 0.43
N TYR A 71 -9.08 -1.91 1.38
CA TYR A 71 -8.70 -3.29 1.11
C TYR A 71 -9.62 -4.27 1.85
N PRO A 72 -10.61 -4.86 1.16
CA PRO A 72 -11.47 -5.86 1.76
C PRO A 72 -10.67 -7.06 2.26
N ALA A 73 -10.88 -7.46 3.51
CA ALA A 73 -10.17 -8.62 4.09
C ALA A 73 -10.41 -9.93 3.33
N LYS A 74 -11.50 -10.05 2.56
CA LYS A 74 -11.75 -11.19 1.66
C LYS A 74 -10.67 -11.39 0.59
N LEU A 75 -9.88 -10.35 0.28
CA LEU A 75 -8.75 -10.44 -0.64
C LEU A 75 -7.54 -11.12 0.01
N ILE A 76 -7.49 -11.17 1.34
CA ILE A 76 -6.42 -11.82 2.10
C ILE A 76 -6.72 -13.31 2.17
N SER A 77 -6.04 -14.09 1.35
CA SER A 77 -6.20 -15.54 1.28
C SER A 77 -4.85 -16.25 1.38
N ALA A 78 -4.87 -17.56 1.66
CA ALA A 78 -3.67 -18.39 1.69
C ALA A 78 -2.89 -18.35 0.34
N ARG A 79 -3.59 -18.12 -0.78
CA ARG A 79 -2.99 -17.95 -2.11
C ARG A 79 -1.98 -16.79 -2.16
N LEU A 80 -2.19 -15.73 -1.37
CA LEU A 80 -1.22 -14.63 -1.32
C LEU A 80 0.14 -15.09 -0.76
N GLY A 81 0.15 -16.08 0.13
CA GLY A 81 1.37 -16.70 0.67
C GLY A 81 2.12 -17.59 -0.34
N GLN A 82 1.53 -17.86 -1.51
CA GLN A 82 2.12 -18.68 -2.57
C GLN A 82 2.80 -17.82 -3.66
N GLY A 83 3.13 -16.56 -3.35
CA GLY A 83 3.84 -15.65 -4.25
C GLY A 83 2.95 -14.69 -5.06
N ALA A 84 1.63 -14.79 -4.97
CA ALA A 84 0.71 -13.92 -5.72
C ALA A 84 0.67 -12.46 -5.22
N HIS A 85 1.12 -12.21 -3.98
CA HIS A 85 0.89 -10.96 -3.25
C HIS A 85 1.25 -9.67 -4.01
N PHE A 86 2.35 -9.64 -4.76
CA PHE A 86 2.82 -8.42 -5.46
C PHE A 86 2.86 -8.54 -6.98
N TRP A 87 2.56 -9.74 -7.50
CA TRP A 87 2.67 -10.05 -8.93
C TRP A 87 1.30 -10.27 -9.59
N ASP A 88 0.25 -10.58 -8.81
CA ASP A 88 -1.10 -10.62 -9.34
C ASP A 88 -1.61 -9.19 -9.59
N ARG A 89 -1.72 -8.84 -10.88
CA ARG A 89 -2.17 -7.51 -11.35
C ARG A 89 -3.66 -7.28 -11.14
N LEU A 90 -4.44 -8.30 -10.79
CA LEU A 90 -5.86 -8.16 -10.46
C LEU A 90 -6.08 -7.69 -9.01
N LEU A 91 -5.04 -7.71 -8.18
CA LEU A 91 -5.11 -7.20 -6.82
C LEU A 91 -5.06 -5.65 -6.84
N PRO A 92 -5.89 -4.99 -6.01
CA PRO A 92 -6.10 -3.54 -6.10
C PRO A 92 -4.83 -2.73 -5.83
N TRP A 93 -3.91 -3.24 -5.00
CA TRP A 93 -2.64 -2.57 -4.70
C TRP A 93 -1.55 -2.75 -5.78
N ASN A 94 -1.76 -3.63 -6.77
CA ASN A 94 -0.81 -3.88 -7.88
C ASN A 94 -1.31 -3.31 -9.21
N GLY A 95 -2.62 -3.36 -9.46
CA GLY A 95 -3.24 -3.04 -10.76
C GLY A 95 -3.66 -1.59 -10.97
N ILE A 96 -3.04 -0.65 -10.26
CA ILE A 96 -3.47 0.75 -10.23
C ILE A 96 -3.16 1.42 -11.55
N LYS A 97 -4.06 2.30 -12.01
CA LYS A 97 -3.79 3.25 -13.08
C LYS A 97 -3.90 4.64 -12.48
N VAL A 98 -2.81 5.40 -12.48
CA VAL A 98 -2.87 6.84 -12.21
C VAL A 98 -3.42 7.49 -13.47
N GLU A 99 -4.61 8.09 -13.40
CA GLU A 99 -5.19 8.84 -14.53
C GLU A 99 -4.36 10.10 -14.81
N GLY A 100 -4.08 10.38 -16.09
CA GLY A 100 -3.54 11.69 -16.51
C GLY A 100 -2.20 11.72 -17.26
N ARG A 101 -1.67 10.61 -17.79
CA ARG A 101 -0.58 10.66 -18.79
C ARG A 101 -0.77 9.62 -19.89
N GLU A 102 -1.04 10.13 -21.10
CA GLU A 102 -0.85 9.44 -22.39
C GLU A 102 0.64 9.29 -22.72
#